data_AF-A0A497STZ0-F1
#
_entry.id   AF-A0A497STZ0-F1
#
_cell.length_a   1.000
_cell.length_b   1.000
_cell.length_c   1.000
_cell.angle_alpha   90.00
_cell.angle_beta   90.00
_cell.angle_gamma   90.00
#
_symmetry.space_group_name_H-M   'P 1'
#
loop_
_entity.id
_entity.type
_entity.pdbx_description
1 polymer ?
#
loop_
_entity_poly.entity_id
_entity_poly.type
_entity_poly.pdbx_seq_one_letter_code
_entity_poly.pdbx_strand_id
1 'polypeptide(L)'
;MGYRYVLKIDIDVPFLDKTALSTWEETRRVILKHLGVRPIGFKYARTKHGWHVWVDIDSDYPLNDYYLAFLQFLLGDDHRRATFNLARAEAGSFKVFNVLFSKKLRQKWPMERLIPYVLKLITAWSLFEVVKELEEDVEL
;
A
#
# COMPACT_ATOMS: atom_id res chain seq x y z
N MET A 1 -7.59 1.30 24.22
CA MET A 1 -8.27 1.32 22.91
C MET A 1 -7.18 1.47 21.86
N GLY A 2 -7.06 0.51 20.93
CA GLY A 2 -6.03 0.54 19.88
C GLY A 2 -6.47 1.29 18.62
N TYR A 3 -5.52 1.61 17.75
CA TYR A 3 -5.74 2.21 16.44
C TYR A 3 -6.05 1.13 15.40
N ARG A 4 -7.05 1.36 14.56
CA ARG A 4 -7.50 0.43 13.52
C ARG A 4 -7.14 0.90 12.12
N TYR A 5 -6.62 -0.01 11.32
CA TYR A 5 -6.28 0.24 9.93
C TYR A 5 -6.74 -0.92 9.04
N VAL A 6 -6.96 -0.61 7.77
CA VAL A 6 -7.25 -1.60 6.72
C VAL A 6 -6.17 -1.49 5.67
N LEU A 7 -5.31 -2.50 5.58
CA LEU A 7 -4.29 -2.61 4.55
C LEU A 7 -4.91 -3.27 3.32
N LYS A 8 -4.69 -2.71 2.13
CA LYS A 8 -5.29 -3.18 0.88
C LYS A 8 -4.20 -3.75 0.00
N ILE A 9 -4.18 -5.07 -0.16
CA ILE A 9 -3.14 -5.77 -0.94
C ILE A 9 -3.73 -6.23 -2.27
N ASP A 10 -3.00 -6.03 -3.35
CA ASP A 10 -3.28 -6.60 -4.66
C ASP A 10 -2.23 -7.65 -5.00
N ILE A 11 -2.65 -8.91 -5.02
CA ILE A 11 -1.83 -10.06 -5.36
C ILE A 11 -2.11 -10.40 -6.82
N ASP A 12 -1.27 -9.91 -7.73
CA ASP A 12 -1.41 -10.11 -9.18
C ASP A 12 -0.82 -11.47 -9.64
N VAL A 13 -1.27 -12.55 -8.99
CA VAL A 13 -0.80 -13.93 -9.24
C VAL A 13 -1.99 -14.82 -9.60
N PRO A 14 -2.25 -15.06 -10.90
CA PRO A 14 -3.50 -15.67 -11.35
C PRO A 14 -3.61 -17.16 -11.00
N PHE A 15 -2.48 -17.86 -10.82
CA PHE A 15 -2.45 -19.26 -10.45
C PHE A 15 -2.55 -19.49 -8.93
N LEU A 16 -2.55 -18.44 -8.11
CA LEU A 16 -2.67 -18.57 -6.65
C LEU A 16 -4.07 -19.09 -6.31
N ASP A 17 -4.17 -20.34 -5.86
CA ASP A 17 -5.43 -20.94 -5.42
C ASP A 17 -5.73 -20.60 -3.95
N LYS A 18 -6.84 -21.14 -3.42
CA LYS A 18 -7.24 -20.90 -2.02
C LYS A 18 -6.27 -21.54 -1.01
N THR A 19 -5.64 -22.66 -1.36
CA THR A 19 -4.69 -23.36 -0.49
C THR A 19 -3.42 -22.53 -0.34
N ALA A 20 -2.84 -22.09 -1.46
CA ALA A 20 -1.70 -21.20 -1.48
C ALA A 20 -2.01 -19.84 -0.83
N LEU A 21 -3.25 -19.33 -0.99
CA LEU A 21 -3.71 -18.12 -0.31
C LEU A 21 -3.76 -18.28 1.23
N SER A 22 -4.13 -19.46 1.73
CA SER A 22 -4.09 -19.76 3.18
C SER A 22 -2.66 -19.71 3.71
N THR A 23 -1.71 -20.35 3.02
CA THR A 23 -0.29 -20.31 3.40
C THR A 23 0.25 -18.88 3.33
N TRP A 24 -0.13 -18.12 2.30
CA TRP A 24 0.18 -16.70 2.21
C TRP A 24 -0.37 -15.96 3.44
N GLU A 25 -1.63 -16.16 3.85
CA GLU A 25 -2.21 -15.52 5.03
C GLU A 25 -1.40 -15.83 6.30
N GLU A 26 -1.08 -17.10 6.53
CA GLU A 26 -0.32 -17.56 7.70
C GLU A 26 1.04 -16.86 7.80
N THR A 27 1.78 -16.80 6.70
CA THR A 27 3.08 -16.10 6.67
C THR A 27 2.93 -14.61 6.96
N ARG A 28 1.87 -13.97 6.49
CA ARG A 28 1.61 -12.53 6.72
C ARG A 28 1.23 -12.24 8.17
N ARG A 29 0.49 -13.15 8.81
CA ARG A 29 0.20 -13.05 10.25
C ARG A 29 1.48 -13.08 11.09
N VAL A 30 2.45 -13.92 10.70
CA VAL A 30 3.76 -13.98 11.38
C VAL A 30 4.53 -12.67 11.21
N ILE A 31 4.58 -12.12 10.01
CA ILE A 31 5.22 -10.81 9.74
C ILE A 31 4.58 -9.71 10.60
N LEU A 32 3.26 -9.60 10.59
CA LEU A 32 2.55 -8.58 11.38
C LEU A 32 2.83 -8.71 12.88
N LYS A 33 2.75 -9.93 13.41
CA LYS A 33 3.06 -10.21 14.82
C LYS A 33 4.49 -9.81 15.18
N HIS A 34 5.45 -10.12 14.30
CA HIS A 34 6.86 -9.74 14.50
C HIS A 34 7.03 -8.21 14.56
N LEU A 35 6.28 -7.47 13.74
CA LEU A 35 6.28 -6.01 13.70
C LEU A 35 5.47 -5.35 14.84
N GLY A 36 4.93 -6.14 15.78
CA GLY A 36 4.13 -5.62 16.90
C GLY A 36 2.75 -5.13 16.49
N VAL A 37 2.26 -5.55 15.32
CA VAL A 37 0.93 -5.20 14.79
C VAL A 37 0.04 -6.44 14.84
N ARG A 38 -1.20 -6.30 15.29
CA ARG A 38 -2.10 -7.45 15.47
C ARG A 38 -3.04 -7.61 14.28
N PRO A 39 -2.98 -8.72 13.53
CA PRO A 39 -3.97 -9.02 12.50
C PRO A 39 -5.32 -9.41 13.13
N ILE A 40 -6.36 -8.67 12.80
CA ILE A 40 -7.74 -8.91 13.25
C ILE A 40 -8.43 -9.90 12.30
N GLY A 41 -8.26 -9.70 10.99
CA GLY A 41 -8.93 -10.49 9.99
C GLY A 41 -8.46 -10.19 8.57
N PHE A 42 -8.76 -11.13 7.69
CA PHE A 42 -8.47 -11.03 6.26
C PHE A 42 -9.76 -11.22 5.48
N LYS A 43 -9.98 -10.37 4.48
CA LYS A 43 -11.08 -10.49 3.51
C LYS A 43 -10.48 -10.64 2.12
N TYR A 44 -11.14 -11.43 1.28
CA TYR A 44 -10.60 -11.84 -0.02
C TYR A 44 -11.63 -11.61 -1.13
N ALA A 45 -11.17 -11.14 -2.28
CA ALA A 45 -11.95 -11.10 -3.50
C ALA A 45 -11.11 -11.61 -4.67
N ARG A 46 -11.60 -12.65 -5.36
CA ARG A 46 -10.96 -13.19 -6.55
C ARG A 46 -11.10 -12.22 -7.72
N THR A 47 -10.03 -12.06 -8.49
CA THR A 47 -10.02 -11.29 -9.74
C THR A 47 -9.60 -12.18 -10.90
N LYS A 48 -9.65 -11.64 -12.13
CA LYS A 48 -9.12 -12.31 -13.32
C LYS A 48 -7.60 -12.54 -13.26
N HIS A 49 -6.89 -11.72 -12.49
CA HIS A 49 -5.43 -11.71 -12.48
C HIS A 49 -4.84 -12.18 -11.14
N GLY A 50 -5.66 -12.36 -10.11
CA GLY A 50 -5.24 -12.87 -8.81
C GLY A 50 -6.24 -12.55 -7.70
N TRP A 51 -5.81 -11.89 -6.63
CA TRP A 51 -6.63 -11.63 -5.45
C TRP A 51 -6.48 -10.22 -4.91
N HIS A 52 -7.61 -9.60 -4.58
CA HIS A 52 -7.62 -8.44 -3.69
C HIS A 52 -7.81 -8.91 -2.26
N VAL A 53 -6.97 -8.40 -1.36
CA VAL A 53 -7.00 -8.74 0.07
C VAL A 53 -7.13 -7.48 0.90
N TRP A 54 -8.01 -7.51 1.90
CA TRP A 54 -8.09 -6.49 2.94
C TRP A 54 -7.67 -7.11 4.25
N VAL A 55 -6.65 -6.53 4.88
CA VAL A 55 -6.12 -6.97 6.16
C VAL A 55 -6.49 -5.94 7.20
N ASP A 56 -7.44 -6.31 8.06
CA ASP A 56 -7.84 -5.51 9.20
C ASP A 56 -6.79 -5.70 10.31
N ILE A 57 -6.17 -4.61 10.78
CA ILE A 57 -5.11 -4.64 11.80
C ILE A 57 -5.42 -3.70 12.97
N ASP A 58 -4.98 -4.11 14.16
CA ASP A 58 -4.94 -3.30 15.39
C ASP A 58 -3.48 -2.96 15.74
N SER A 59 -3.23 -1.72 16.16
CA SER A 59 -1.95 -1.26 16.69
C SER A 59 -2.14 -0.53 18.02
N ASP A 60 -1.17 -0.64 18.93
CA ASP A 60 -1.17 0.11 20.18
C ASP A 60 -0.75 1.58 20.00
N TYR A 61 -0.14 1.90 18.86
CA TYR A 61 0.34 3.22 18.50
C TYR A 61 -0.15 3.64 17.10
N PRO A 62 -0.28 4.95 16.84
CA PRO A 62 -0.70 5.41 15.52
C PRO A 62 0.37 5.10 14.47
N LEU A 63 -0.04 4.49 13.38
CA LEU A 63 0.81 4.23 12.22
C LEU A 63 0.72 5.41 11.23
N ASN A 64 1.88 5.89 10.79
CA ASN A 64 1.96 6.92 9.76
C ASN A 64 1.77 6.32 8.35
N ASP A 65 1.52 7.18 7.36
CA ASP A 65 1.23 6.75 5.99
C ASP A 65 2.39 5.98 5.35
N TYR A 66 3.64 6.34 5.67
CA TYR A 66 4.83 5.62 5.23
C TYR A 66 4.82 4.18 5.74
N TYR A 67 4.57 3.98 7.03
CA TYR A 67 4.56 2.66 7.65
C TYR A 67 3.39 1.81 7.13
N LEU A 68 2.23 2.42 6.85
CA LEU A 68 1.12 1.73 6.20
C LEU A 68 1.47 1.30 4.77
N ALA A 69 2.19 2.12 4.00
CA ALA A 69 2.69 1.76 2.68
C ALA A 69 3.71 0.61 2.76
N PHE A 70 4.64 0.70 3.70
CA PHE A 70 5.65 -0.33 3.96
C PHE A 70 5.04 -1.66 4.39
N LEU A 71 4.03 -1.64 5.27
CA LEU A 71 3.29 -2.85 5.63
C LEU A 71 2.62 -3.46 4.41
N GLN A 72 1.95 -2.68 3.55
CA GLN A 72 1.34 -3.22 2.33
C GLN A 72 2.36 -3.92 1.43
N PHE A 73 3.55 -3.32 1.25
CA PHE A 73 4.65 -3.96 0.54
C PHE A 73 5.06 -5.30 1.16
N LEU A 74 5.34 -5.33 2.47
CA LEU A 74 5.75 -6.56 3.16
C LEU A 74 4.69 -7.67 3.10
N LEU A 75 3.42 -7.29 3.09
CA LEU A 75 2.34 -8.25 2.94
C LEU A 75 2.22 -8.79 1.50
N GLY A 76 2.97 -8.25 0.54
CA GLY A 76 3.04 -8.76 -0.83
C GLY A 76 2.12 -8.04 -1.81
N ASP A 77 1.95 -6.72 -1.65
CA ASP A 77 1.33 -5.87 -2.67
C ASP A 77 2.19 -5.86 -3.95
N ASP A 78 1.56 -5.68 -5.11
CA ASP A 78 2.29 -5.50 -6.37
C ASP A 78 3.40 -4.42 -6.22
N HIS A 79 4.60 -4.71 -6.73
CA HIS A 79 5.77 -3.88 -6.49
C HIS A 79 5.60 -2.44 -7.03
N ARG A 80 4.99 -2.27 -8.21
CA ARG A 80 4.75 -0.93 -8.77
C ARG A 80 3.77 -0.17 -7.89
N ARG A 81 2.74 -0.86 -7.40
CA ARG A 81 1.78 -0.28 -6.47
C ARG A 81 2.41 0.09 -5.14
N ALA A 82 3.30 -0.74 -4.60
CA ALA A 82 4.08 -0.43 -3.40
C ALA A 82 4.91 0.84 -3.58
N THR A 83 5.64 0.97 -4.70
CA THR A 83 6.39 2.18 -5.06
C THR A 83 5.50 3.42 -5.10
N PHE A 84 4.34 3.34 -5.78
CA PHE A 84 3.42 4.48 -5.82
C PHE A 84 2.82 4.81 -4.46
N ASN A 85 2.54 3.81 -3.62
CA ASN A 85 2.03 4.03 -2.27
C ASN A 85 3.06 4.73 -1.38
N LEU A 86 4.33 4.40 -1.54
CA LEU A 86 5.43 5.09 -0.86
C LEU A 86 5.51 6.56 -1.29
N ALA A 87 5.57 6.83 -2.59
CA ALA A 87 5.60 8.20 -3.11
C ALA A 87 4.37 9.02 -2.68
N ARG A 88 3.18 8.39 -2.61
CA ARG A 88 1.97 9.03 -2.09
C ARG A 88 2.08 9.36 -0.61
N ALA A 89 2.70 8.49 0.19
CA ALA A 89 2.93 8.75 1.61
C ALA A 89 3.88 9.94 1.81
N GLU A 90 4.97 10.01 1.05
CA GLU A 90 5.90 11.14 1.06
C GLU A 90 5.23 12.45 0.65
N ALA A 91 4.36 12.40 -0.36
CA ALA A 91 3.57 13.56 -0.79
C ALA A 91 2.41 13.93 0.17
N GLY A 92 2.19 13.19 1.26
CA GLY A 92 1.06 13.41 2.18
C GLY A 92 -0.32 13.19 1.53
N SER A 93 -0.37 12.29 0.54
CA SER A 93 -1.53 12.01 -0.32
C SER A 93 -1.99 10.55 -0.27
N PHE A 94 -1.36 9.73 0.59
CA PHE A 94 -1.63 8.29 0.71
C PHE A 94 -3.11 7.97 0.88
N LYS A 95 -3.79 8.60 1.84
CA LYS A 95 -5.22 8.34 2.09
C LYS A 95 -6.12 8.81 0.94
N VAL A 96 -5.71 9.83 0.20
CA VAL A 96 -6.47 10.41 -0.93
C VAL A 96 -6.42 9.49 -2.14
N PHE A 97 -5.27 8.84 -2.39
CA PHE A 97 -5.06 8.03 -3.59
C PHE A 97 -5.04 6.51 -3.33
N ASN A 98 -5.02 6.06 -2.06
CA ASN A 98 -5.20 4.64 -1.70
C ASN A 98 -6.68 4.21 -1.75
N VAL A 99 -7.33 4.53 -2.87
CA VAL A 99 -8.75 4.30 -3.18
C VAL A 99 -8.88 2.99 -3.96
N LEU A 100 -8.10 1.97 -3.60
CA LEU A 100 -8.33 0.64 -4.16
C LEU A 100 -9.59 0.01 -3.57
N PHE A 101 -10.34 -0.63 -4.46
CA PHE A 101 -11.50 -1.49 -4.19
C PHE A 101 -12.75 -0.83 -3.60
N SER A 102 -12.74 0.48 -3.36
CA SER A 102 -13.98 1.24 -3.30
C SER A 102 -14.65 1.14 -4.66
N LYS A 103 -15.94 0.73 -4.69
CA LYS A 103 -16.83 0.80 -5.86
C LYS A 103 -16.44 2.07 -6.61
N LYS A 104 -16.05 2.00 -7.90
CA LYS A 104 -15.66 3.18 -8.70
C LYS A 104 -16.78 4.22 -8.56
N LEU A 105 -16.68 5.08 -7.56
CA LEU A 105 -17.58 6.20 -7.41
C LEU A 105 -17.12 7.08 -8.56
N ARG A 106 -17.94 7.17 -9.61
CA ARG A 106 -17.83 8.24 -10.62
C ARG A 106 -18.10 9.62 -10.00
N GLN A 107 -17.73 9.81 -8.73
CA GLN A 107 -17.70 11.11 -8.11
C GLN A 107 -16.48 11.78 -8.71
N LYS A 108 -16.71 12.67 -9.67
CA LYS A 108 -15.66 13.56 -10.18
C LYS A 108 -15.24 14.41 -8.98
N TRP A 109 -14.03 14.16 -8.49
CA TRP A 109 -13.40 15.11 -7.59
C TRP A 109 -13.08 16.35 -8.43
N PRO A 110 -13.40 17.56 -7.95
CA PRO A 110 -12.99 18.79 -8.64
C PRO A 110 -11.48 18.73 -8.83
N MET A 111 -10.99 18.91 -10.05
CA MET A 111 -9.55 18.82 -10.37
C MET A 111 -8.74 19.76 -9.49
N GLU A 112 -9.31 20.92 -9.15
CA GLU A 112 -8.72 21.94 -8.29
C GLU A 112 -8.34 21.39 -6.90
N ARG A 113 -9.09 20.41 -6.38
CA ARG A 113 -8.78 19.76 -5.09
C ARG A 113 -7.67 18.72 -5.20
N LEU A 114 -7.41 18.20 -6.40
CA LEU A 114 -6.36 17.22 -6.65
C LEU A 114 -5.04 17.87 -7.05
N ILE A 115 -5.08 19.07 -7.66
CA ILE A 115 -3.90 19.81 -8.13
C ILE A 115 -2.77 19.85 -7.07
N PRO A 116 -3.01 20.24 -5.81
CA PRO A 116 -1.92 20.32 -4.83
C PRO A 116 -1.24 18.97 -4.57
N TYR A 117 -2.02 17.88 -4.57
CA TYR A 117 -1.48 16.54 -4.34
C TYR A 117 -0.75 15.99 -5.57
N VAL A 118 -1.25 16.28 -6.77
CA VAL A 118 -0.58 15.93 -8.03
C VAL A 118 0.75 16.68 -8.15
N LEU A 119 0.77 17.97 -7.85
CA LEU A 119 2.01 18.77 -7.83
C LEU A 119 3.02 18.19 -6.84
N LYS A 120 2.58 17.84 -5.62
CA LYS A 120 3.44 17.19 -4.62
C LYS A 120 4.01 15.86 -5.11
N LEU A 121 3.20 15.05 -5.78
CA LEU A 121 3.64 13.77 -6.37
C LEU A 121 4.68 13.98 -7.47
N ILE A 122 4.45 14.94 -8.38
CA ILE A 122 5.41 15.29 -9.42
C ILE A 122 6.73 15.75 -8.79
N THR A 123 6.67 16.66 -7.82
CA THR A 123 7.90 17.15 -7.16
C THR A 123 8.62 16.05 -6.40
N ALA A 124 7.90 15.16 -5.69
CA ALA A 124 8.51 14.05 -4.97
C ALA A 124 9.17 13.05 -5.94
N TRP A 125 8.51 12.73 -7.05
CA TRP A 125 9.06 11.84 -8.08
C TRP A 125 10.27 12.46 -8.78
N SER A 126 10.18 13.72 -9.19
CA SER A 126 11.31 14.43 -9.80
C SER A 126 12.51 14.51 -8.86
N LEU A 127 12.29 14.72 -7.56
CA LEU A 127 13.35 14.71 -6.56
C LEU A 127 13.95 13.30 -6.39
N PHE A 128 13.12 12.26 -6.39
CA PHE A 128 13.56 10.88 -6.31
C PHE A 128 14.46 10.48 -7.50
N GLU A 129 14.08 10.82 -8.73
CA GLU A 129 14.91 10.54 -9.92
C GLU A 129 16.25 11.28 -9.87
N VAL A 130 16.24 12.56 -9.45
CA VAL A 130 17.49 13.34 -9.31
C VAL A 130 18.41 12.76 -8.23
N VAL A 131 17.87 12.36 -7.09
CA VAL A 131 18.66 11.73 -6.01
C VAL A 131 19.25 10.40 -6.49
N LYS A 132 18.46 9.61 -7.23
CA LYS A 132 18.92 8.34 -7.78
C LYS A 132 20.06 8.53 -8.79
N GLU A 133 19.95 9.50 -9.70
CA GLU A 133 21.04 9.86 -10.63
C GLU A 133 22.31 10.28 -9.86
N LEU A 134 22.17 11.08 -8.80
CA LEU A 134 23.29 11.52 -7.98
C LEU A 134 23.94 10.38 -7.17
N GLU A 135 23.18 9.41 -6.68
CA GLU A 135 23.74 8.23 -5.98
C GLU A 135 24.49 7.30 -6.95
N GLU A 136 24.00 7.13 -8.18
CA GLU A 136 24.69 6.35 -9.22
C GLU A 136 26.02 7.01 -9.65
N ASP A 137 26.12 8.35 -9.62
CA ASP A 137 27.35 9.10 -9.93
C ASP A 137 28.41 9.08 -8.82
N VAL A 138 28.03 8.78 -7.57
CA VAL A 138 28.93 8.80 -6.39
C VAL A 138 29.58 7.43 -6.11
N GLU A 139 29.03 6.34 -6.67
CA GLU A 139 29.59 4.98 -6.55
C GLU A 139 30.65 4.61 -7.62
N LEU A 140 31.18 5.59 -8.37
CA LEU A 140 32.24 5.42 -9.40
C LEU A 140 33.67 5.75 -8.91
#